data_AF-A0A358I1J7-F1
#
_entry.id   AF-A0A358I1J7-F1
#
_cell.length_a   1.000
_cell.length_b   1.000
_cell.length_c   1.000
_cell.angle_alpha   90.00
_cell.angle_beta   90.00
_cell.angle_gamma   90.00
#
_symmetry.space_group_name_H-M   'P 1'
#
loop_
_entity.id
_entity.type
_entity.pdbx_description
1 polymer ?
#
loop_
_entity_poly.entity_id
_entity_poly.type
_entity_poly.pdbx_seq_one_letter_code
_entity_poly.pdbx_strand_id
1 'polypeptide(L)'
;MIFMDRKAAVAAATVVASFFVYATAIAADPAVIVPPAVSPPKPQPVRELRKDIRDIRVERRETVKDEFQKARTDIKTIRATATSSGATKDAVRSQVKDIRTGAKQNIKDTRTGAREEIKAKQAELRRVRLNREFERVYRRFMAAVERLEKLATRIESRLKKFEEQSRDMSTSRTRLAEVRANISAARNDTEAIKTAAVSSGVALDAETALGSLRTTVKMAKESIRVAHAALVQVVNGMKPGRSGTPATTTAESSGN
;
A
#
# COMPACT_ATOMS: atom_id res chain seq x y z
N MET A 1 -1.76 18.22 -61.55
CA MET A 1 -3.09 17.69 -61.97
C MET A 1 -3.37 16.46 -61.11
N ILE A 2 -4.06 16.67 -59.99
CA ILE A 2 -5.38 16.08 -59.62
C ILE A 2 -5.16 14.92 -58.63
N PHE A 3 -5.30 15.16 -57.33
CA PHE A 3 -6.53 15.08 -56.52
C PHE A 3 -7.07 13.65 -56.36
N MET A 4 -7.18 13.20 -55.11
CA MET A 4 -8.36 12.53 -54.51
C MET A 4 -7.97 12.15 -53.07
N ASP A 5 -8.20 13.02 -52.08
CA ASP A 5 -9.46 13.15 -51.35
C ASP A 5 -10.09 11.80 -50.98
N ARG A 6 -9.98 11.44 -49.69
CA ARG A 6 -10.99 10.63 -49.01
C ARG A 6 -11.33 11.30 -47.69
N LYS A 7 -12.36 12.13 -47.76
CA LYS A 7 -13.16 12.56 -46.61
C LYS A 7 -14.02 11.40 -46.11
N ALA A 8 -14.16 11.37 -44.78
CA ALA A 8 -15.34 11.01 -44.00
C ALA A 8 -15.87 9.56 -44.05
N ALA A 9 -15.82 8.88 -42.90
CA ALA A 9 -17.04 8.41 -42.24
C ALA A 9 -16.78 8.13 -40.76
N VAL A 10 -17.56 8.81 -39.92
CA VAL A 10 -17.77 8.57 -38.50
C VAL A 10 -18.58 7.28 -38.35
N ALA A 11 -18.18 6.40 -37.43
CA ALA A 11 -19.08 5.41 -36.83
C ALA A 11 -18.65 5.13 -35.38
N ALA A 12 -19.35 5.78 -34.45
CA ALA A 12 -19.40 5.39 -33.06
C ALA A 12 -20.42 4.25 -32.91
N ALA A 13 -20.02 3.11 -32.33
CA ALA A 13 -20.95 2.13 -31.75
C ALA A 13 -20.21 1.14 -30.83
N THR A 14 -20.25 1.42 -29.53
CA THR A 14 -20.57 0.48 -28.43
C THR A 14 -20.12 -0.99 -28.56
N VAL A 15 -19.04 -1.36 -27.85
CA VAL A 15 -18.82 -2.74 -27.41
C VAL A 15 -19.27 -2.85 -25.95
N VAL A 16 -20.54 -3.21 -25.75
CA VAL A 16 -21.02 -3.74 -24.48
C VAL A 16 -20.74 -5.25 -24.51
N ALA A 17 -19.61 -5.66 -23.97
CA ALA A 17 -19.33 -7.07 -23.73
C ALA A 17 -20.02 -7.50 -22.43
N SER A 18 -21.30 -7.83 -22.55
CA SER A 18 -22.09 -8.52 -21.54
C SER A 18 -21.55 -9.95 -21.36
N PHE A 19 -20.73 -10.15 -20.32
CA PHE A 19 -20.43 -11.49 -19.82
C PHE A 19 -21.62 -12.00 -19.01
N PHE A 20 -22.51 -12.71 -19.69
CA PHE A 20 -23.55 -13.55 -19.11
C PHE A 20 -22.88 -14.82 -18.59
N VAL A 21 -22.62 -14.89 -17.27
CA VAL A 21 -22.14 -16.13 -16.64
C VAL A 21 -23.37 -16.90 -16.15
N TYR A 22 -23.46 -18.13 -16.68
CA TYR A 22 -24.42 -19.17 -16.36
C TYR A 22 -24.70 -19.30 -14.86
N ALA A 23 -25.98 -19.23 -14.49
CA ALA A 23 -26.47 -19.71 -13.21
C ALA A 23 -26.63 -21.23 -13.28
N THR A 24 -25.70 -21.97 -12.67
CA THR A 24 -25.94 -23.36 -12.27
C THR A 24 -26.45 -23.35 -10.83
N ALA A 25 -27.73 -23.65 -10.68
CA ALA A 25 -28.33 -24.00 -9.41
C ALA A 25 -27.69 -25.29 -8.90
N ILE A 26 -26.96 -25.21 -7.78
CA ILE A 26 -26.60 -26.38 -6.97
C ILE A 26 -27.41 -26.29 -5.69
N ALA A 27 -28.09 -27.40 -5.44
CA ALA A 27 -29.05 -27.64 -4.38
C ALA A 27 -28.48 -27.34 -2.98
N ALA A 28 -29.39 -26.91 -2.12
CA ALA A 28 -29.19 -26.81 -0.69
C ALA A 28 -28.85 -28.19 -0.10
N ASP A 29 -27.79 -28.25 0.70
CA ASP A 29 -27.58 -29.27 1.72
C ASP A 29 -27.43 -28.56 3.09
N PRO A 30 -28.05 -29.06 4.16
CA PRO A 30 -28.23 -28.32 5.41
C PRO A 30 -27.03 -28.44 6.36
N ALA A 31 -26.76 -27.33 7.05
CA ALA A 31 -26.02 -27.25 8.32
C ALA A 31 -24.53 -27.66 8.30
N VAL A 32 -23.68 -26.83 7.66
CA VAL A 32 -22.33 -26.60 8.18
C VAL A 32 -22.37 -25.36 9.06
N ILE A 33 -22.35 -25.59 10.38
CA ILE A 33 -22.10 -24.54 11.36
C ILE A 33 -20.68 -24.04 11.11
N VAL A 34 -20.55 -22.93 10.39
CA VAL A 34 -19.30 -22.17 10.31
C VAL A 34 -19.10 -21.57 11.71
N PRO A 35 -18.05 -21.95 12.46
CA PRO A 35 -17.79 -21.33 13.76
C PRO A 35 -17.63 -19.81 13.57
N PRO A 36 -18.07 -18.98 14.52
CA PRO A 36 -17.98 -17.53 14.38
C PRO A 36 -16.52 -17.16 14.13
N ALA A 37 -16.28 -16.44 13.04
CA ALA A 37 -14.96 -15.91 12.71
C ALA A 37 -14.45 -15.10 13.91
N VAL A 38 -13.54 -15.71 14.68
CA VAL A 38 -12.82 -15.06 15.77
C VAL A 38 -12.13 -13.87 15.12
N SER A 39 -12.61 -12.67 15.44
CA SER A 39 -12.05 -11.43 14.92
C SER A 39 -10.56 -11.43 15.25
N PRO A 40 -9.65 -11.22 14.28
CA PRO A 40 -8.23 -11.21 14.59
C PRO A 40 -7.99 -10.19 15.70
N PRO A 41 -7.21 -10.54 16.75
CA PRO A 41 -6.96 -9.65 17.87
C PRO A 41 -6.48 -8.30 17.33
N LYS A 42 -7.02 -7.20 17.88
CA LYS A 42 -6.61 -5.85 17.48
C LYS A 42 -5.07 -5.79 17.53
N PRO A 43 -4.40 -5.35 16.45
CA PRO A 43 -2.96 -5.37 16.38
C PRO A 43 -2.38 -4.53 17.53
N GLN A 44 -1.39 -5.08 18.22
CA GLN A 44 -0.76 -4.39 19.34
C GLN A 44 -0.12 -3.07 18.86
N PRO A 45 -0.16 -2.01 19.68
CA PRO A 45 0.50 -0.75 19.34
C PRO A 45 2.00 -0.99 19.13
N VAL A 46 2.57 -0.36 18.11
CA VAL A 46 3.98 -0.53 17.68
C VAL A 46 4.99 -0.39 18.84
N ARG A 47 4.66 0.40 19.87
CA ARG A 47 5.50 0.59 21.06
C ARG A 47 5.60 -0.68 21.91
N GLU A 48 4.48 -1.37 22.11
CA GLU A 48 4.42 -2.64 22.87
C GLU A 48 5.17 -3.72 22.11
N LEU A 49 4.92 -3.86 20.82
CA LEU A 49 5.61 -4.86 20.01
C LEU A 49 7.14 -4.68 19.95
N ARG A 50 7.62 -3.42 20.01
CA ARG A 50 9.06 -3.13 20.14
C ARG A 50 9.61 -3.47 21.52
N LYS A 51 8.82 -3.25 22.58
CA LYS A 51 9.18 -3.59 23.95
C LYS A 51 9.28 -5.10 24.08
N ASP A 52 8.27 -5.82 23.62
CA ASP A 52 8.24 -7.28 23.54
C ASP A 52 9.45 -7.89 22.85
N ILE A 53 9.85 -7.38 21.68
CA ILE A 53 11.06 -7.85 20.98
C ILE A 53 12.32 -7.61 21.82
N ARG A 54 12.37 -6.51 22.58
CA ARG A 54 13.48 -6.20 23.48
C ARG A 54 13.48 -7.15 24.67
N ASP A 55 12.32 -7.36 25.28
CA ASP A 55 12.16 -8.18 26.47
C ASP A 55 12.53 -9.64 26.16
N ILE A 56 12.06 -10.19 25.03
CA ILE A 56 12.50 -11.51 24.53
C ILE A 56 14.03 -11.57 24.38
N ARG A 57 14.67 -10.53 23.83
CA ARG A 57 16.14 -10.54 23.70
C ARG A 57 16.85 -10.51 25.05
N VAL A 58 16.31 -9.82 26.04
CA VAL A 58 16.87 -9.72 27.38
C VAL A 58 16.71 -11.05 28.10
N GLU A 59 15.49 -11.59 28.16
CA GLU A 59 15.18 -12.86 28.80
C GLU A 59 16.01 -13.99 28.20
N ARG A 60 16.09 -14.09 26.87
CA ARG A 60 16.88 -15.14 26.20
C ARG A 60 18.39 -14.95 26.38
N ARG A 61 18.86 -13.74 26.65
CA ARG A 61 20.27 -13.50 26.99
C ARG A 61 20.56 -13.97 28.42
N GLU A 62 19.61 -13.82 29.33
CA GLU A 62 19.70 -14.33 30.70
C GLU A 62 19.69 -15.84 30.73
N THR A 63 18.77 -16.51 30.03
CA THR A 63 18.75 -17.98 29.97
C THR A 63 20.06 -18.56 29.42
N VAL A 64 20.63 -17.95 28.37
CA VAL A 64 21.93 -18.37 27.83
C VAL A 64 23.07 -18.16 28.84
N LYS A 65 23.05 -17.06 29.61
CA LYS A 65 24.04 -16.84 30.67
C LYS A 65 23.93 -17.91 31.75
N ASP A 66 22.71 -18.26 32.15
CA ASP A 66 22.46 -19.27 33.18
C ASP A 66 22.91 -20.65 32.72
N GLU A 67 22.64 -21.02 31.46
CA GLU A 67 23.15 -22.27 30.86
C GLU A 67 24.69 -22.32 30.87
N PHE A 68 25.34 -21.20 30.55
CA PHE A 68 26.80 -21.10 30.63
C PHE A 68 27.33 -21.22 32.06
N GLN A 69 26.66 -20.59 33.03
CA GLN A 69 27.05 -20.66 34.44
C GLN A 69 26.87 -22.08 34.98
N LYS A 70 25.73 -22.74 34.69
CA LYS A 70 25.47 -24.14 35.06
C LYS A 70 26.53 -25.07 34.46
N ALA A 71 26.80 -24.98 33.16
CA ALA A 71 27.83 -25.82 32.54
C ALA A 71 29.22 -25.59 33.18
N ARG A 72 29.54 -24.35 33.56
CA ARG A 72 30.81 -24.04 34.24
C ARG A 72 30.85 -24.62 35.66
N THR A 73 29.76 -24.51 36.43
CA THR A 73 29.69 -25.08 37.78
C THR A 73 29.77 -26.60 37.72
N ASP A 74 29.06 -27.25 36.80
CA ASP A 74 29.03 -28.70 36.68
C ASP A 74 30.43 -29.25 36.31
N ILE A 75 31.11 -28.60 35.36
CA ILE A 75 32.50 -28.94 35.02
C ILE A 75 33.44 -28.75 36.22
N LYS A 76 33.25 -27.68 37.00
CA LYS A 76 34.07 -27.43 38.20
C LYS A 76 33.83 -28.53 39.24
N THR A 77 32.59 -28.90 39.47
CA THR A 77 32.19 -29.96 40.40
C THR A 77 32.79 -31.30 39.98
N ILE A 78 32.67 -31.69 38.71
CA ILE A 78 33.24 -32.95 38.19
C ILE A 78 34.75 -33.00 38.37
N ARG A 79 35.47 -31.90 38.13
CA ARG A 79 36.93 -31.87 38.35
C ARG A 79 37.28 -31.99 39.83
N ALA A 80 36.52 -31.34 40.71
CA ALA A 80 36.73 -31.43 42.15
C ALA A 80 36.46 -32.85 42.66
N THR A 81 35.35 -33.47 42.27
CA THR A 81 34.99 -34.83 42.69
C THR A 81 35.95 -35.88 42.16
N ALA A 82 36.43 -35.74 40.92
CA ALA A 82 37.43 -36.63 40.35
C ALA A 82 38.77 -36.61 41.09
N THR A 83 39.13 -35.45 41.68
CA THR A 83 40.35 -35.31 42.50
C THR A 83 40.24 -36.13 43.80
N SER A 84 39.03 -36.23 44.36
CA SER A 84 38.76 -37.00 45.58
C SER A 84 38.40 -38.47 45.34
N SER A 85 37.87 -38.85 44.16
CA SER A 85 37.34 -40.19 43.90
C SER A 85 38.29 -41.12 43.13
N GLY A 86 39.46 -40.63 42.70
CA GLY A 86 40.41 -41.42 41.92
C GLY A 86 39.95 -41.75 40.49
N ALA A 87 38.97 -41.02 39.96
CA ALA A 87 38.46 -41.23 38.60
C ALA A 87 39.55 -41.07 37.54
N THR A 88 39.55 -41.93 36.52
CA THR A 88 40.52 -41.87 35.42
C THR A 88 40.35 -40.59 34.61
N LYS A 89 41.47 -40.06 34.09
CA LYS A 89 41.47 -38.82 33.27
C LYS A 89 40.51 -38.91 32.08
N ASP A 90 40.36 -40.09 31.49
CA ASP A 90 39.52 -40.31 30.32
C ASP A 90 38.01 -40.25 30.65
N ALA A 91 37.62 -40.79 31.81
CA ALA A 91 36.23 -40.69 32.29
C ALA A 91 35.83 -39.23 32.54
N VAL A 92 36.71 -38.45 33.18
CA VAL A 92 36.51 -37.00 33.42
C VAL A 92 36.42 -36.24 32.10
N ARG A 93 37.29 -36.55 31.13
CA ARG A 93 37.25 -35.93 29.80
C ARG A 93 35.95 -36.21 29.07
N SER A 94 35.43 -37.45 29.15
CA SER A 94 34.15 -37.81 28.54
C SER A 94 32.99 -37.00 29.12
N GLN A 95 32.84 -36.99 30.45
CA GLN A 95 31.76 -36.26 31.11
C GLN A 95 31.81 -34.75 30.83
N VAL A 96 33.01 -34.15 30.85
CA VAL A 96 33.18 -32.72 30.49
C VAL A 96 32.82 -32.47 29.03
N LYS A 97 33.12 -33.41 28.12
CA LYS A 97 32.73 -33.32 26.71
C LYS A 97 31.21 -33.35 26.58
N ASP A 98 30.53 -34.25 27.29
CA ASP A 98 29.08 -34.40 27.26
C ASP A 98 28.34 -33.17 27.80
N ILE A 99 28.85 -32.56 28.88
CA ILE A 99 28.30 -31.28 29.37
C ILE A 99 28.50 -30.16 28.36
N ARG A 100 29.67 -30.08 27.73
CA ARG A 100 29.94 -29.04 26.72
C ARG A 100 29.05 -29.22 25.49
N THR A 101 28.83 -30.45 25.02
CA THR A 101 27.96 -30.72 23.88
C THR A 101 26.50 -30.45 24.23
N GLY A 102 26.02 -30.90 25.39
CA GLY A 102 24.67 -30.63 25.89
C GLY A 102 24.39 -29.13 26.05
N ALA A 103 25.28 -28.40 26.74
CA ALA A 103 25.14 -26.95 26.90
C ALA A 103 25.19 -26.22 25.55
N LYS A 104 26.08 -26.63 24.63
CA LYS A 104 26.13 -26.06 23.28
C LYS A 104 24.83 -26.27 22.50
N GLN A 105 24.21 -27.45 22.65
CA GLN A 105 22.96 -27.79 21.98
C GLN A 105 21.79 -26.98 22.57
N ASN A 106 21.66 -26.91 23.90
CA ASN A 106 20.64 -26.10 24.57
C ASN A 106 20.73 -24.60 24.21
N ILE A 107 21.95 -24.05 24.19
CA ILE A 107 22.18 -22.65 23.76
C ILE A 107 21.76 -22.47 22.30
N LYS A 108 22.03 -23.45 21.43
CA LYS A 108 21.65 -23.40 20.02
C LYS A 108 20.13 -23.39 19.88
N ASP A 109 19.43 -24.27 20.60
CA ASP A 109 17.98 -24.42 20.54
C ASP A 109 17.26 -23.20 21.13
N THR A 110 17.76 -22.66 22.24
CA THR A 110 17.29 -21.39 22.81
C THR A 110 17.46 -20.23 21.83
N ARG A 111 18.58 -20.18 21.09
CA ARG A 111 18.83 -19.15 20.07
C ARG A 111 17.94 -19.31 18.84
N THR A 112 17.64 -20.53 18.40
CA THR A 112 16.74 -20.76 17.25
C THR A 112 15.31 -20.40 17.60
N GLY A 113 14.80 -20.83 18.77
CA GLY A 113 13.46 -20.45 19.23
C GLY A 113 13.30 -18.94 19.38
N ALA A 114 14.28 -18.27 19.99
CA ALA A 114 14.27 -16.80 20.09
C ALA A 114 14.26 -16.11 18.72
N ARG A 115 14.99 -16.65 17.74
CA ARG A 115 15.01 -16.09 16.38
C ARG A 115 13.64 -16.21 15.72
N GLU A 116 12.96 -17.34 15.88
CA GLU A 116 11.62 -17.56 15.32
C GLU A 116 10.57 -16.66 15.96
N GLU A 117 10.59 -16.54 17.29
CA GLU A 117 9.69 -15.66 18.03
C GLU A 117 9.89 -14.18 17.65
N ILE A 118 11.14 -13.73 17.56
CA ILE A 118 11.47 -12.37 17.10
C ILE A 118 11.06 -12.17 15.63
N LYS A 119 11.25 -13.17 14.75
CA LYS A 119 10.82 -13.09 13.36
C LYS A 119 9.30 -12.90 13.26
N ALA A 120 8.53 -13.64 14.06
CA ALA A 120 7.07 -13.50 14.12
C ALA A 120 6.65 -12.08 14.55
N LYS A 121 7.17 -11.59 15.68
CA LYS A 121 6.86 -10.22 16.16
C LYS A 121 7.34 -9.14 15.18
N GLN A 122 8.46 -9.36 14.47
CA GLN A 122 8.91 -8.43 13.42
C GLN A 122 7.98 -8.42 12.20
N ALA A 123 7.42 -9.57 11.80
CA ALA A 123 6.47 -9.64 10.71
C ALA A 123 5.19 -8.86 11.05
N GLU A 124 4.69 -9.01 12.28
CA GLU A 124 3.55 -8.22 12.77
C GLU A 124 3.88 -6.72 12.80
N LEU A 125 5.06 -6.34 13.30
CA LEU A 125 5.51 -4.94 13.31
C LEU A 125 5.52 -4.33 11.91
N ARG A 126 5.97 -5.10 10.92
CA ARG A 126 5.97 -4.68 9.51
C ARG A 126 4.54 -4.48 9.02
N ARG A 127 3.62 -5.43 9.26
CA ARG A 127 2.20 -5.31 8.86
C ARG A 127 1.56 -4.06 9.45
N VAL A 128 1.73 -3.81 10.75
CA VAL A 128 1.14 -2.64 11.41
C VAL A 128 1.67 -1.33 10.83
N ARG A 129 2.98 -1.24 10.60
CA ARG A 129 3.59 -0.04 9.98
C ARG A 129 3.09 0.19 8.57
N LEU A 130 3.06 -0.86 7.77
CA LEU A 130 2.60 -0.82 6.39
C LEU A 130 1.16 -0.34 6.31
N ASN A 131 0.26 -0.96 7.07
CA ASN A 131 -1.15 -0.56 7.13
C ASN A 131 -1.32 0.91 7.51
N ARG A 132 -0.57 1.38 8.51
CA ARG A 132 -0.60 2.78 8.93
C ARG A 132 -0.15 3.74 7.83
N GLU A 133 0.92 3.40 7.12
CA GLU A 133 1.43 4.24 6.03
C GLU A 133 0.47 4.25 4.85
N PHE A 134 -0.11 3.10 4.47
CA PHE A 134 -1.11 3.03 3.39
C PHE A 134 -2.36 3.82 3.72
N GLU A 135 -2.89 3.69 4.93
CA GLU A 135 -4.05 4.46 5.38
C GLU A 135 -3.78 5.97 5.32
N ARG A 136 -2.57 6.40 5.69
CA ARG A 136 -2.16 7.81 5.59
C ARG A 136 -2.12 8.28 4.13
N VAL A 137 -1.56 7.48 3.22
CA VAL A 137 -1.49 7.81 1.79
C VAL A 137 -2.89 7.87 1.19
N TYR A 138 -3.72 6.87 1.44
CA TYR A 138 -5.10 6.79 0.96
C TYR A 138 -5.90 8.03 1.40
N ARG A 139 -5.88 8.38 2.70
CA ARG A 139 -6.57 9.57 3.20
C ARG A 139 -6.11 10.86 2.52
N ARG A 140 -4.80 11.01 2.29
CA ARG A 140 -4.24 12.19 1.62
C ARG A 140 -4.69 12.29 0.16
N PHE A 141 -4.75 11.17 -0.54
CA PHE A 141 -5.16 11.11 -1.95
C PHE A 141 -6.66 11.33 -2.09
N MET A 142 -7.49 10.70 -1.25
CA MET A 142 -8.93 10.95 -1.22
C MET A 142 -9.23 12.42 -0.92
N ALA A 143 -8.56 13.02 0.06
CA ALA A 143 -8.69 14.44 0.34
C ALA A 143 -8.24 15.33 -0.85
N ALA A 144 -7.29 14.87 -1.66
CA ALA A 144 -6.89 15.59 -2.88
C ALA A 144 -7.97 15.50 -3.97
N VAL A 145 -8.56 14.32 -4.18
CA VAL A 145 -9.69 14.11 -5.09
C VAL A 145 -10.87 15.00 -4.70
N GLU A 146 -11.26 15.01 -3.42
CA GLU A 146 -12.34 15.89 -2.92
C GLU A 146 -12.07 17.38 -3.16
N ARG A 147 -10.80 17.82 -3.01
CA ARG A 147 -10.43 19.21 -3.32
C ARG A 147 -10.58 19.50 -4.81
N LEU A 148 -10.21 18.56 -5.69
CA LEU A 148 -10.38 18.71 -7.14
C LEU A 148 -11.87 18.77 -7.53
N GLU A 149 -12.71 17.91 -6.93
CA GLU A 149 -14.17 17.94 -7.13
C GLU A 149 -14.75 19.32 -6.75
N LYS A 150 -14.41 19.83 -5.56
CA LYS A 150 -14.84 21.16 -5.11
C LYS A 150 -14.37 22.28 -6.05
N LEU A 151 -13.16 22.18 -6.58
CA LEU A 151 -12.65 23.16 -7.55
C LEU A 151 -13.40 23.08 -8.88
N ALA A 152 -13.71 21.87 -9.37
CA ALA A 152 -14.50 21.67 -10.58
C ALA A 152 -15.91 22.29 -10.46
N THR A 153 -16.59 22.10 -9.31
CA THR A 153 -17.90 22.74 -9.04
C THR A 153 -17.79 24.27 -9.01
N ARG A 154 -16.74 24.83 -8.40
CA ARG A 154 -16.51 26.28 -8.39
C ARG A 154 -16.25 26.84 -9.79
N ILE A 155 -15.51 26.10 -10.61
CA ILE A 155 -15.25 26.47 -12.00
C ILE A 155 -16.55 26.45 -12.81
N GLU A 156 -17.36 25.41 -12.66
CA GLU A 156 -18.68 25.32 -13.31
C GLU A 156 -19.55 26.54 -12.97
N SER A 157 -19.62 26.93 -11.70
CA SER A 157 -20.35 28.12 -11.27
C SER A 157 -19.81 29.40 -11.92
N ARG A 158 -18.48 29.54 -12.05
CA ARG A 158 -17.87 30.69 -12.72
C ARG A 158 -18.11 30.70 -14.23
N LEU A 159 -18.11 29.54 -14.88
CA LEU A 159 -18.44 29.44 -16.31
C LEU A 159 -19.86 29.92 -16.57
N LYS A 160 -20.83 29.50 -15.75
CA LYS A 160 -22.22 29.98 -15.84
C LYS A 160 -22.30 31.52 -15.75
N LYS A 161 -21.60 32.12 -14.78
CA LYS A 161 -21.54 33.58 -14.64
C LYS A 161 -20.91 34.29 -15.83
N PHE A 162 -19.93 33.67 -16.50
CA PHE A 162 -19.35 34.26 -17.72
C PHE A 162 -20.28 34.13 -18.94
N GLU A 163 -21.04 33.04 -19.03
CA GLU A 163 -22.06 32.85 -20.07
C GLU A 163 -23.22 33.86 -19.91
N GLU A 164 -23.63 34.13 -18.67
CA GLU A 164 -24.59 35.21 -18.33
C GLU A 164 -24.08 36.60 -18.76
N GLN A 165 -22.76 36.79 -18.82
CA GLN A 165 -22.10 38.00 -19.32
C GLN A 165 -21.82 37.96 -20.84
N SER A 166 -22.46 37.05 -21.57
CA SER A 166 -22.32 36.86 -23.01
C SER A 166 -20.90 36.56 -23.48
N ARG A 167 -20.05 35.96 -22.64
CA ARG A 167 -18.73 35.45 -23.04
C ARG A 167 -18.84 34.03 -23.53
N ASP A 168 -18.21 33.72 -24.67
CA ASP A 168 -18.09 32.34 -25.14
C ASP A 168 -17.18 31.53 -24.21
N MET A 169 -17.77 30.51 -23.59
CA MET A 169 -17.10 29.59 -22.65
C MET A 169 -17.18 28.13 -23.11
N SER A 170 -17.57 27.89 -24.37
CA SER A 170 -17.77 26.56 -24.96
C SER A 170 -16.55 25.64 -24.77
N THR A 171 -15.36 26.12 -25.14
CA THR A 171 -14.10 25.36 -25.01
C THR A 171 -13.76 25.00 -23.57
N SER A 172 -13.99 25.92 -22.64
CA SER A 172 -13.75 25.70 -21.20
C SER A 172 -14.76 24.70 -20.62
N ARG A 173 -15.99 24.67 -21.14
CA ARG A 173 -17.03 23.71 -20.75
C ARG A 173 -16.68 22.28 -21.19
N THR A 174 -16.19 22.11 -22.41
CA THR A 174 -15.69 20.81 -22.90
C THR A 174 -14.53 20.31 -22.06
N ARG A 175 -13.52 21.15 -21.80
CA ARG A 175 -12.38 20.79 -20.95
C ARG A 175 -12.79 20.46 -19.51
N LEU A 176 -13.84 21.10 -18.97
CA LEU A 176 -14.34 20.76 -17.64
C LEU A 176 -14.95 19.35 -17.60
N ALA A 177 -15.57 18.88 -18.68
CA ALA A 177 -16.05 17.50 -18.78
C ALA A 177 -14.88 16.50 -18.73
N GLU A 178 -13.78 16.78 -19.45
CA GLU A 178 -12.55 15.98 -19.38
C GLU A 178 -11.94 15.98 -17.97
N VAL A 179 -11.92 17.14 -17.29
CA VAL A 179 -11.49 17.24 -15.89
C VAL A 179 -12.31 16.32 -14.99
N ARG A 180 -13.65 16.28 -15.16
CA ARG A 180 -14.51 15.39 -14.37
C ARG A 180 -14.20 13.91 -14.63
N ALA A 181 -13.94 13.53 -15.88
CA ALA A 181 -13.51 12.17 -16.21
C ALA A 181 -12.17 11.82 -15.54
N ASN A 182 -11.19 12.74 -15.58
CA ASN A 182 -9.90 12.56 -14.93
C ASN A 182 -9.99 12.48 -13.40
N ILE A 183 -10.87 13.27 -12.77
CA ILE A 183 -11.14 13.19 -11.33
C ILE A 183 -11.76 11.83 -10.97
N SER A 184 -12.70 11.33 -11.78
CA SER A 184 -13.29 10.00 -11.59
C SER A 184 -12.24 8.88 -11.71
N ALA A 185 -11.35 8.96 -12.71
CA ALA A 185 -10.23 8.02 -12.83
C ALA A 185 -9.30 8.08 -11.62
N ALA A 186 -8.91 9.28 -11.16
CA ALA A 186 -8.08 9.46 -9.97
C ALA A 186 -8.73 8.90 -8.70
N ARG A 187 -10.07 8.99 -8.57
CA ARG A 187 -10.83 8.39 -7.49
C ARG A 187 -10.75 6.86 -7.54
N ASN A 188 -11.00 6.27 -8.70
CA ASN A 188 -10.94 4.82 -8.89
C ASN A 188 -9.54 4.27 -8.59
N ASP A 189 -8.48 4.93 -9.07
CA ASP A 189 -7.10 4.55 -8.78
C ASP A 189 -6.77 4.68 -7.28
N THR A 190 -7.33 5.68 -6.60
CA THR A 190 -7.16 5.84 -5.15
C THR A 190 -7.88 4.73 -4.38
N GLU A 191 -9.08 4.33 -4.79
CA GLU A 191 -9.79 3.20 -4.18
C GLU A 191 -9.07 1.87 -4.43
N ALA A 192 -8.41 1.71 -5.58
CA ALA A 192 -7.60 0.53 -5.88
C ALA A 192 -6.44 0.33 -4.89
N ILE A 193 -5.93 1.41 -4.26
CA ILE A 193 -4.91 1.32 -3.20
C ILE A 193 -5.45 0.52 -2.01
N LYS A 194 -6.72 0.74 -1.63
CA LYS A 194 -7.34 0.04 -0.50
C LYS A 194 -7.41 -1.47 -0.76
N THR A 195 -7.83 -1.84 -1.97
CA THR A 195 -7.88 -3.25 -2.39
C THR A 195 -6.48 -3.87 -2.37
N ALA A 196 -5.49 -3.21 -2.98
CA ALA A 196 -4.11 -3.70 -3.03
C ALA A 196 -3.45 -3.79 -1.64
N ALA A 197 -3.80 -2.89 -0.71
CA ALA A 197 -3.33 -2.92 0.68
C ALA A 197 -3.84 -4.15 1.45
N VAL A 198 -5.11 -4.52 1.27
CA VAL A 198 -5.68 -5.75 1.86
C VAL A 198 -4.96 -6.98 1.32
N SER A 199 -4.76 -7.07 0.00
CA SER A 199 -4.05 -8.18 -0.64
C SER A 199 -2.61 -8.31 -0.13
N SER A 200 -1.91 -7.19 0.03
CA SER A 200 -0.52 -7.14 0.52
C SER A 200 -0.35 -7.53 1.98
N GLY A 201 -1.40 -7.37 2.79
CA GLY A 201 -1.40 -7.84 4.17
C GLY A 201 -1.49 -9.36 4.27
N VAL A 202 -2.14 -10.03 3.32
CA VAL A 202 -2.47 -11.46 3.39
C VAL A 202 -1.48 -12.34 2.62
N ALA A 203 -0.80 -11.79 1.61
CA ALA A 203 0.05 -12.56 0.69
C ALA A 203 1.26 -13.24 1.35
N LEU A 204 1.48 -14.51 0.99
CA LEU A 204 2.66 -15.32 1.36
C LEU A 204 3.95 -14.79 0.70
N ASP A 205 3.82 -14.20 -0.48
CA ASP A 205 4.90 -13.48 -1.16
C ASP A 205 4.76 -11.97 -0.94
N ALA A 206 5.34 -11.51 0.16
CA ALA A 206 5.26 -10.11 0.57
C ALA A 206 5.96 -9.16 -0.42
N GLU A 207 6.91 -9.63 -1.22
CA GLU A 207 7.71 -8.75 -2.09
C GLU A 207 6.94 -8.34 -3.33
N THR A 208 6.31 -9.31 -4.02
CA THR A 208 5.49 -9.04 -5.20
C THR A 208 4.24 -8.23 -4.84
N ALA A 209 3.59 -8.54 -3.71
CA ALA A 209 2.42 -7.81 -3.25
C ALA A 209 2.74 -6.35 -2.88
N LEU A 210 3.89 -6.10 -2.22
CA LEU A 210 4.34 -4.73 -1.97
C LEU A 210 4.75 -3.99 -3.26
N GLY A 211 5.28 -4.72 -4.25
CA GLY A 211 5.58 -4.20 -5.57
C GLY A 211 4.33 -3.68 -6.28
N SER A 212 3.28 -4.50 -6.36
CA SER A 212 2.01 -4.11 -6.99
C SER A 212 1.37 -2.91 -6.29
N LEU A 213 1.35 -2.90 -4.96
CA LEU A 213 0.82 -1.78 -4.18
C LEU A 213 1.58 -0.47 -4.42
N ARG A 214 2.91 -0.51 -4.55
CA ARG A 214 3.71 0.67 -4.92
C ARG A 214 3.32 1.20 -6.31
N THR A 215 3.06 0.31 -7.26
CA THR A 215 2.61 0.68 -8.60
C THR A 215 1.24 1.35 -8.55
N THR A 216 0.28 0.79 -7.80
CA THR A 216 -1.06 1.38 -7.62
C THR A 216 -0.98 2.77 -6.98
N VAL A 217 -0.13 2.96 -5.96
CA VAL A 217 0.09 4.27 -5.34
C VAL A 217 0.68 5.28 -6.35
N LYS A 218 1.61 4.85 -7.22
CA LYS A 218 2.18 5.71 -8.27
C LYS A 218 1.13 6.11 -9.30
N MET A 219 0.29 5.15 -9.73
CA MET A 219 -0.81 5.41 -10.66
C MET A 219 -1.78 6.45 -10.10
N ALA A 220 -2.29 6.25 -8.89
CA ALA A 220 -3.20 7.20 -8.25
C ALA A 220 -2.60 8.59 -8.13
N LYS A 221 -1.30 8.69 -7.78
CA LYS A 221 -0.57 9.96 -7.74
C LYS A 221 -0.56 10.65 -9.11
N GLU A 222 -0.30 9.90 -10.17
CA GLU A 222 -0.25 10.47 -11.51
C GLU A 222 -1.63 10.89 -12.00
N SER A 223 -2.66 10.08 -11.77
CA SER A 223 -4.04 10.44 -12.13
C SER A 223 -4.51 11.71 -11.42
N ILE A 224 -4.18 11.89 -10.13
CA ILE A 224 -4.44 13.15 -9.41
C ILE A 224 -3.69 14.33 -10.04
N ARG A 225 -2.44 14.13 -10.48
CA ARG A 225 -1.63 15.16 -11.13
C ARG A 225 -2.22 15.57 -12.47
N VAL A 226 -2.64 14.60 -13.28
CA VAL A 226 -3.30 14.81 -14.58
C VAL A 226 -4.61 15.57 -14.39
N ALA A 227 -5.45 15.16 -13.44
CA ALA A 227 -6.70 15.86 -13.12
C ALA A 227 -6.46 17.31 -12.69
N HIS A 228 -5.46 17.56 -11.84
CA HIS A 228 -5.07 18.90 -11.45
C HIS A 228 -4.57 19.75 -12.63
N ALA A 229 -3.70 19.19 -13.48
CA ALA A 229 -3.18 19.89 -14.65
C ALA A 229 -4.29 20.27 -15.64
N ALA A 230 -5.23 19.36 -15.91
CA ALA A 230 -6.39 19.64 -16.74
C ALA A 230 -7.26 20.77 -16.15
N LEU A 231 -7.44 20.79 -14.82
CA LEU A 231 -8.20 21.83 -14.13
C LEU A 231 -7.52 23.21 -14.25
N VAL A 232 -6.19 23.25 -14.17
CA VAL A 232 -5.40 24.47 -14.44
C VAL A 232 -5.57 24.94 -15.88
N GLN A 233 -5.64 24.03 -16.86
CA GLN A 233 -5.88 24.39 -18.26
C GLN A 233 -7.27 25.00 -18.49
N VAL A 234 -8.31 24.53 -17.78
CA VAL A 234 -9.64 25.16 -17.80
C VAL A 234 -9.55 26.59 -17.27
N VAL A 235 -8.94 26.78 -16.10
CA VAL A 235 -8.80 28.12 -15.48
C VAL A 235 -8.02 29.07 -16.39
N ASN A 236 -6.95 28.60 -17.03
CA ASN A 236 -6.17 29.40 -17.97
C ASN A 236 -6.97 29.78 -19.22
N GLY A 237 -7.88 28.92 -19.67
CA GLY A 237 -8.80 29.21 -20.78
C GLY A 237 -9.87 30.26 -20.44
N MET A 238 -10.21 30.41 -19.16
CA MET A 238 -11.21 31.38 -18.68
C MET A 238 -10.64 32.81 -18.51
N LYS A 239 -9.32 33.03 -18.61
CA LYS A 239 -8.69 34.32 -18.29
C LYS A 239 -8.87 35.33 -19.45
N PRO A 240 -9.41 36.54 -19.19
CA PRO A 240 -9.56 37.56 -20.24
C PRO A 240 -8.19 38.00 -20.79
N GLY A 241 -8.12 38.20 -22.10
CA GLY A 241 -6.90 38.58 -22.83
C GLY A 241 -6.16 37.42 -23.51
N ARG A 242 -6.63 36.18 -23.39
CA ARG A 242 -6.05 35.00 -24.05
C ARG A 242 -7.02 34.25 -24.97
N SER A 243 -8.31 34.60 -24.90
CA SER A 243 -9.30 34.27 -25.94
C SER A 243 -9.00 35.16 -27.15
N GLY A 244 -8.40 34.61 -28.19
CA GLY A 244 -8.11 35.32 -29.42
C GLY A 244 -9.39 35.76 -30.13
N THR A 245 -9.89 36.93 -29.78
CA THR A 245 -10.80 37.68 -30.64
C THR A 245 -9.90 38.58 -31.49
N PRO A 246 -9.76 38.34 -32.82
CA PRO A 246 -9.09 39.30 -33.67
C PRO A 246 -9.88 40.60 -33.61
N ALA A 247 -9.17 41.71 -33.39
CA ALA A 247 -9.76 43.04 -33.39
C ALA A 247 -10.52 43.25 -34.72
N THR A 248 -11.79 43.60 -34.63
CA THR A 248 -12.62 43.98 -35.77
C THR A 248 -11.98 45.21 -36.43
N THR A 249 -11.41 45.03 -37.62
CA THR A 249 -11.03 46.14 -38.50
C THR A 249 -12.31 46.73 -39.09
N THR A 250 -12.73 47.88 -38.55
CA THR A 250 -13.69 48.77 -39.18
C THR A 250 -13.10 49.20 -40.53
N ALA A 251 -13.77 48.82 -41.63
CA ALA A 251 -13.44 49.32 -42.96
C ALA A 251 -14.03 50.73 -43.10
N GLU A 252 -13.16 51.74 -43.12
CA GLU A 252 -13.53 53.10 -43.51
C GLU A 252 -13.80 53.15 -45.01
N SER A 253 -15.00 53.60 -45.33
CA SER A 253 -15.43 54.00 -46.67
C SER A 253 -14.94 55.42 -46.96
N SER A 254 -14.06 55.57 -47.94
CA SER A 254 -13.89 56.79 -48.75
C SER A 254 -13.54 56.32 -50.16
N GLY A 255 -14.33 56.54 -51.20
CA GLY A 255 -14.86 57.83 -51.59
C GLY A 255 -13.90 58.44 -52.62
N ASN A 256 -14.07 58.08 -53.89
CA ASN A 256 -13.60 58.85 -55.04
C ASN A 256 -14.55 58.62 -56.23
#